data_AF-R4LH14-F1
#
_entry.id   AF-R4LH14-F1
#
_cell.length_a   1.000
_cell.length_b   1.000
_cell.length_c   1.000
_cell.angle_alpha   90.00
_cell.angle_beta   90.00
_cell.angle_gamma   90.00
#
_symmetry.space_group_name_H-M   'P 1'
#
loop_
_entity.id
_entity.type
_entity.pdbx_description
1 polymer ?
#
loop_
_entity_poly.entity_id
_entity_poly.type
_entity_poly.pdbx_seq_one_letter_code
_entity_poly.pdbx_strand_id
1 'polypeptide(L)'
;MGIATLYRHFPTREALVAAVYADQVARLTEGAGQLRTSLTPALALRRWMDLFGDWIATKDGMLSTLLAMIESEQLPHARTHTDLIAAIDDLLRAGHATGELRTDVTAEDVAAHLIGIFTVAPLPEHAARADRLLNILMHGLRPTT
;
A
#
# COMPACT_ATOMS: atom_id res chain seq x y z
N MET A 1 7.83 -27.64 -10.43
CA MET A 1 6.38 -27.50 -10.70
C MET A 1 6.22 -26.44 -11.78
N GLY A 2 5.81 -26.82 -12.99
CA GLY A 2 6.15 -26.10 -14.22
C GLY A 2 5.18 -24.99 -14.66
N ILE A 3 5.68 -24.14 -15.57
CA ILE A 3 4.98 -23.03 -16.25
C ILE A 3 3.61 -23.44 -16.85
N ALA A 4 3.42 -24.72 -17.20
CA ALA A 4 2.19 -25.26 -17.78
C ALA A 4 0.95 -25.21 -16.85
N THR A 5 1.13 -25.24 -15.52
CA THR A 5 0.01 -25.11 -14.56
C THR A 5 -0.39 -23.65 -14.32
N LEU A 6 0.53 -22.70 -14.47
CA LEU A 6 0.29 -21.28 -14.24
C LEU A 6 -0.59 -20.66 -15.35
N TYR A 7 -0.28 -20.98 -16.61
CA TYR A 7 -1.04 -20.49 -17.78
C TYR A 7 -2.45 -21.10 -17.91
N ARG A 8 -2.74 -22.20 -17.20
CA ARG A 8 -4.08 -22.81 -17.21
C ARG A 8 -5.08 -22.04 -16.33
N HIS A 9 -4.59 -21.40 -15.27
CA HIS A 9 -5.40 -20.56 -14.38
C HIS A 9 -5.36 -19.09 -14.77
N PHE A 10 -4.28 -18.64 -15.43
CA PHE A 10 -4.10 -17.26 -15.85
C PHE A 10 -3.81 -17.23 -17.36
N PRO A 11 -4.85 -17.15 -18.20
CA PRO A 11 -4.70 -17.22 -19.66
C PRO A 11 -3.94 -16.03 -20.24
N THR A 12 -3.79 -14.93 -19.49
CA THR A 12 -3.01 -13.75 -19.88
C THR A 12 -2.08 -13.28 -18.76
N ARG A 13 -1.04 -12.50 -19.10
CA ARG A 13 -0.15 -11.87 -18.12
C ARG A 13 -0.92 -10.92 -17.21
N GLU A 14 -1.88 -10.21 -17.77
CA GLU A 14 -2.77 -9.29 -17.05
C GLU A 14 -3.62 -10.03 -16.03
N ALA A 15 -4.13 -11.22 -16.35
CA ALA A 15 -4.90 -12.05 -15.41
C ALA A 15 -4.03 -12.56 -14.24
N LEU A 16 -2.77 -12.94 -14.50
CA LEU A 16 -1.83 -13.31 -13.46
C LEU A 16 -1.51 -12.13 -12.54
N VAL A 17 -1.24 -10.99 -13.15
CA VAL A 17 -0.94 -9.74 -12.44
C VAL A 17 -2.13 -9.31 -11.58
N ALA A 18 -3.35 -9.37 -12.10
CA ALA A 18 -4.57 -9.05 -11.37
C ALA A 18 -4.76 -9.94 -10.13
N ALA A 19 -4.54 -11.25 -10.28
CA ALA A 19 -4.66 -12.18 -9.17
C ALA A 19 -3.57 -11.99 -8.11
N VAL A 20 -2.34 -11.72 -8.54
CA VAL A 20 -1.25 -11.31 -7.65
C VAL A 20 -1.61 -10.02 -6.91
N TYR A 21 -2.17 -9.04 -7.60
CA TYR A 21 -2.55 -7.77 -7.02
C TYR A 21 -3.65 -7.95 -5.95
N ALA A 22 -4.70 -8.71 -6.26
CA ALA A 22 -5.80 -9.03 -5.35
C ALA A 22 -5.32 -9.76 -4.08
N ASP A 23 -4.45 -10.77 -4.22
CA ASP A 23 -3.85 -11.49 -3.10
C ASP A 23 -3.06 -10.54 -2.17
N GLN A 24 -2.30 -9.61 -2.75
CA GLN A 24 -1.46 -8.72 -1.97
C GLN A 24 -2.27 -7.62 -1.26
N VAL A 25 -3.30 -7.08 -1.90
CA VAL A 25 -4.23 -6.18 -1.21
C VAL A 25 -4.96 -6.90 -0.08
N ALA A 26 -5.39 -8.14 -0.26
CA ALA A 26 -5.99 -8.91 0.83
C ALA A 26 -5.05 -9.00 2.04
N ARG A 27 -3.75 -9.26 1.80
CA ARG A 27 -2.72 -9.26 2.86
C ARG A 27 -2.52 -7.89 3.51
N LEU A 28 -2.55 -6.80 2.75
CA LEU A 28 -2.42 -5.45 3.27
C LEU A 28 -3.64 -5.04 4.11
N THR A 29 -4.85 -5.41 3.68
CA THR A 29 -6.08 -5.17 4.43
C THR A 29 -6.11 -5.99 5.72
N GLU A 30 -5.74 -7.27 5.66
CA GLU A 30 -5.61 -8.10 6.86
C GLU A 30 -4.54 -7.55 7.81
N GLY A 31 -3.38 -7.16 7.28
CA GLY A 31 -2.30 -6.54 8.03
C GLY A 31 -2.73 -5.25 8.74
N ALA A 32 -3.49 -4.38 8.08
CA ALA A 32 -4.05 -3.18 8.70
C ALA A 32 -4.94 -3.54 9.91
N GLY A 33 -5.80 -4.54 9.76
CA GLY A 33 -6.65 -5.05 10.84
C GLY A 33 -5.86 -5.54 12.04
N GLN A 34 -4.84 -6.38 11.81
CA GLN A 34 -3.98 -6.94 12.86
C GLN A 34 -3.12 -5.89 13.56
N LEU A 35 -2.57 -4.93 12.81
CA LEU A 35 -1.74 -3.86 13.37
C LEU A 35 -2.57 -2.93 14.25
N ARG A 36 -3.82 -2.62 13.85
CA ARG A 36 -4.73 -1.78 14.61
C ARG A 36 -5.10 -2.38 15.97
N THR A 37 -5.15 -3.71 16.10
CA THR A 37 -5.43 -4.36 17.39
C THR A 37 -4.23 -4.43 18.31
N SER A 38 -3.01 -4.25 17.77
CA SER A 38 -1.77 -4.58 18.47
C SER A 38 -0.89 -3.37 18.76
N LEU A 39 -1.10 -2.24 18.08
CA LEU A 39 -0.26 -1.05 18.13
C LEU A 39 -1.09 0.22 18.29
N THR A 40 -0.44 1.32 18.71
CA THR A 40 -1.08 2.64 18.61
C THR A 40 -1.32 3.00 17.14
N PRO A 41 -2.38 3.75 16.80
CA PRO A 41 -2.70 4.12 15.42
C PRO A 41 -1.53 4.64 14.59
N ALA A 42 -0.69 5.53 15.13
CA ALA A 42 0.45 6.04 14.38
C ALA A 42 1.52 4.98 14.11
N LEU A 43 1.76 4.07 15.07
CA LEU A 43 2.67 2.94 14.87
C LEU A 43 2.07 1.91 13.90
N ALA A 44 0.77 1.65 13.98
CA ALA A 44 0.06 0.76 13.07
C ALA A 44 0.17 1.27 11.62
N LEU A 45 -0.09 2.56 11.38
CA LEU A 45 0.06 3.17 10.06
C LEU A 45 1.50 3.07 9.54
N ARG A 46 2.49 3.40 10.37
CA ARG A 46 3.91 3.30 9.97
C ARG A 46 4.30 1.87 9.60
N ARG A 47 3.90 0.87 10.40
CA ARG A 47 4.15 -0.54 10.11
C ARG A 47 3.42 -1.02 8.87
N TRP A 48 2.22 -0.50 8.63
CA TRP A 48 1.48 -0.80 7.42
C TRP A 48 2.19 -0.24 6.17
N MET A 49 2.78 0.96 6.24
CA MET A 49 3.61 1.51 5.15
C MET A 49 4.85 0.64 4.87
N ASP A 50 5.48 0.07 5.92
CA ASP A 50 6.60 -0.87 5.75
C ASP A 50 6.14 -2.12 4.99
N LEU A 51 4.98 -2.71 5.34
CA LEU A 51 4.41 -3.87 4.64
C LEU A 51 4.11 -3.57 3.15
N PHE A 52 3.61 -2.36 2.88
CA PHE A 52 3.38 -1.90 1.52
C PHE A 52 4.69 -1.78 0.72
N GLY A 53 5.74 -1.25 1.34
CA GLY A 53 7.08 -1.19 0.75
C GLY A 53 7.64 -2.58 0.44
N ASP A 54 7.55 -3.52 1.38
CA ASP A 54 7.98 -4.90 1.19
C ASP A 54 7.27 -5.57 0.01
N TRP A 55 5.96 -5.32 -0.14
CA TRP A 55 5.20 -5.82 -1.27
C TRP A 55 5.72 -5.27 -2.60
N ILE A 56 5.96 -3.96 -2.70
CA ILE A 56 6.50 -3.34 -3.92
C ILE A 56 7.91 -3.87 -4.23
N ALA A 57 8.74 -4.10 -3.20
CA ALA A 57 10.11 -4.59 -3.34
C ALA A 57 10.18 -6.06 -3.81
N THR A 58 9.20 -6.88 -3.44
CA THR A 58 9.24 -8.33 -3.67
C THR A 58 8.94 -8.71 -5.12
N LYS A 59 8.33 -7.82 -5.90
CA LYS A 59 7.89 -8.11 -7.28
C LYS A 59 8.34 -7.02 -8.23
N ASP A 60 9.37 -7.32 -9.02
CA ASP A 60 9.86 -6.46 -10.09
C ASP A 60 8.69 -5.98 -10.98
N GLY A 61 8.58 -4.67 -11.13
CA GLY A 61 7.54 -4.03 -11.94
C GLY A 61 6.15 -3.97 -11.31
N MET A 62 5.98 -4.29 -10.02
CA MET A 62 4.68 -4.11 -9.34
C MET A 62 4.27 -2.64 -9.27
N LEU A 63 5.21 -1.73 -8.99
CA LEU A 63 4.95 -0.30 -8.98
C LEU A 63 4.54 0.23 -10.37
N SER A 64 5.24 -0.19 -11.42
CA SER A 64 4.86 0.17 -12.80
C SER A 64 3.50 -0.41 -13.21
N THR A 65 3.17 -1.58 -12.69
CA THR A 65 1.88 -2.22 -12.90
C THR A 65 0.76 -1.42 -12.23
N LEU A 66 0.96 -1.05 -10.96
CA LEU A 66 0.07 -0.15 -10.22
C LEU A 66 -0.22 1.14 -10.99
N LEU A 67 0.84 1.79 -11.49
CA LEU A 67 0.72 3.03 -12.27
C LEU A 67 -0.09 2.82 -13.56
N ALA A 68 0.24 1.78 -14.34
CA ALA A 68 -0.50 1.46 -15.56
C ALA A 68 -1.98 1.10 -15.30
N MET A 69 -2.29 0.52 -14.14
CA MET A 69 -3.67 0.20 -13.73
C MET A 69 -4.45 1.46 -13.35
N ILE A 70 -3.83 2.40 -12.64
CA ILE A 70 -4.43 3.70 -12.32
C ILE A 70 -4.72 4.47 -13.62
N GLU A 71 -3.77 4.46 -14.57
CA GLU A 71 -3.93 5.13 -15.87
C GLU A 71 -4.98 4.50 -16.80
N SER A 72 -5.23 3.20 -16.68
CA SER A 72 -6.08 2.47 -17.63
C SER A 72 -7.57 2.42 -17.25
N GLU A 73 -7.98 2.94 -16.09
CA GLU A 73 -9.36 2.94 -15.56
C GLU A 73 -10.08 1.57 -15.65
N GLN A 74 -9.32 0.46 -15.69
CA GLN A 74 -9.88 -0.86 -15.93
C GLN A 74 -10.68 -1.38 -14.70
N LEU A 75 -11.99 -1.56 -14.89
CA LEU A 75 -12.98 -2.04 -13.92
C LEU A 75 -12.62 -3.27 -13.06
N PRO A 76 -11.84 -4.28 -13.52
CA PRO A 76 -11.52 -5.45 -12.69
C PRO A 76 -10.76 -5.13 -11.40
N HIS A 77 -10.09 -3.96 -11.34
CA HIS A 77 -9.20 -3.59 -10.24
C HIS A 77 -9.75 -2.48 -9.34
N ALA A 78 -10.89 -1.88 -9.72
CA ALA A 78 -11.54 -0.84 -8.95
C ALA A 78 -11.83 -1.31 -7.51
N ARG A 79 -12.30 -2.55 -7.33
CA ARG A 79 -12.55 -3.13 -6.00
C ARG A 79 -11.27 -3.21 -5.16
N THR A 80 -10.20 -3.74 -5.73
CA THR A 80 -8.94 -3.93 -5.02
C THR A 80 -8.27 -2.60 -4.67
N HIS A 81 -8.38 -1.59 -5.55
CA HIS A 81 -8.00 -0.22 -5.22
C HIS A 81 -8.85 0.33 -4.07
N THR A 82 -10.18 0.17 -4.12
CA THR A 82 -11.09 0.58 -3.04
C THR A 82 -10.75 -0.09 -1.71
N ASP A 83 -10.44 -1.39 -1.70
CA ASP A 83 -10.09 -2.13 -0.48
C ASP A 83 -8.78 -1.64 0.13
N LEU A 84 -7.79 -1.29 -0.71
CA LEU A 84 -6.54 -0.71 -0.26
C LEU A 84 -6.73 0.67 0.37
N ILE A 85 -7.49 1.55 -0.29
CA ILE A 85 -7.82 2.88 0.23
C ILE A 85 -8.61 2.77 1.53
N ALA A 86 -9.58 1.85 1.61
CA ALA A 86 -10.34 1.60 2.82
C ALA A 86 -9.46 1.14 3.99
N ALA A 87 -8.45 0.30 3.74
CA ALA A 87 -7.49 -0.12 4.77
C ALA A 87 -6.67 1.06 5.33
N ILE A 88 -6.25 1.99 4.47
CA ILE A 88 -5.57 3.22 4.89
C ILE A 88 -6.53 4.10 5.70
N ASP A 89 -7.76 4.30 5.22
CA ASP A 89 -8.77 5.13 5.89
C ASP A 89 -9.10 4.60 7.29
N ASP A 90 -9.19 3.28 7.46
CA ASP A 90 -9.42 2.66 8.77
C ASP A 90 -8.30 2.96 9.78
N LEU A 91 -7.04 2.97 9.33
CA LEU A 91 -5.88 3.33 10.16
C LEU A 91 -5.88 4.84 10.48
N LEU A 92 -6.18 5.69 9.50
CA LEU A 92 -6.30 7.13 9.70
C LEU A 92 -7.41 7.48 10.68
N ARG A 93 -8.61 6.90 10.51
CA ARG A 93 -9.76 7.13 11.38
C ARG A 93 -9.46 6.72 12.83
N ALA A 94 -8.72 5.63 13.03
CA ALA A 94 -8.25 5.25 14.36
C ALA A 94 -7.33 6.31 14.98
N GLY A 95 -6.40 6.88 14.19
CA GLY A 95 -5.50 7.93 14.66
C GLY A 95 -6.17 9.29 14.86
N HIS A 96 -7.18 9.62 14.05
CA HIS A 96 -8.03 10.79 14.25
C HIS A 96 -8.80 10.68 15.58
N ALA A 97 -9.36 9.51 15.86
CA ALA A 97 -10.13 9.27 17.09
C ALA A 97 -9.29 9.37 18.37
N THR A 98 -7.99 9.03 18.32
CA THR A 98 -7.07 9.16 19.46
C THR A 98 -6.34 10.51 19.49
N GLY A 99 -6.48 11.33 18.45
CA GLY A 99 -5.71 12.58 18.30
C GLY A 99 -4.23 12.34 18.02
N GLU A 100 -3.82 11.15 17.59
CA GLU A 100 -2.43 10.84 17.24
C GLU A 100 -2.05 11.28 15.82
N LEU A 101 -3.05 11.51 14.96
CA LEU A 101 -2.93 11.93 13.57
C LEU A 101 -3.85 13.14 13.29
N ARG A 102 -3.38 14.05 12.44
CA ARG A 102 -4.17 15.21 11.94
C ARG A 102 -5.34 14.75 11.08
N THR A 103 -6.44 15.49 11.07
CA THR A 103 -7.73 15.07 10.48
C THR A 103 -8.00 15.62 9.07
N ASP A 104 -7.08 16.39 8.50
CA ASP A 104 -7.21 17.05 7.20
C ASP A 104 -6.45 16.33 6.07
N VAL A 105 -6.02 15.10 6.31
CA VAL A 105 -5.34 14.25 5.32
C VAL A 105 -6.24 13.07 4.96
N THR A 106 -6.37 12.78 3.68
CA THR A 106 -7.18 11.67 3.17
C THR A 106 -6.36 10.40 2.96
N ALA A 107 -7.04 9.26 2.82
CA ALA A 107 -6.40 7.99 2.49
C ALA A 107 -5.74 8.04 1.10
N GLU A 108 -6.35 8.74 0.16
CA GLU A 108 -5.85 9.00 -1.19
C GLU A 108 -4.55 9.81 -1.16
N ASP A 109 -4.45 10.85 -0.30
CA ASP A 109 -3.22 11.63 -0.13
C ASP A 109 -2.07 10.74 0.34
N VAL A 110 -2.33 9.86 1.32
CA VAL A 110 -1.33 8.93 1.84
C VAL A 110 -0.91 7.94 0.75
N ALA A 111 -1.87 7.36 0.02
CA ALA A 111 -1.58 6.44 -1.08
C ALA A 111 -0.70 7.11 -2.16
N ALA A 112 -1.03 8.34 -2.56
CA ALA A 112 -0.26 9.12 -3.52
C ALA A 112 1.17 9.38 -3.03
N HIS A 113 1.35 9.73 -1.75
CA HIS A 113 2.69 9.90 -1.17
C HIS A 113 3.50 8.61 -1.21
N LEU A 114 2.90 7.46 -0.87
CA LEU A 114 3.60 6.17 -0.92
C LEU A 114 4.06 5.84 -2.34
N ILE A 115 3.19 6.01 -3.35
CA ILE A 115 3.55 5.83 -4.75
C ILE A 115 4.72 6.75 -5.12
N GLY A 116 4.66 8.03 -4.77
CA GLY A 116 5.73 8.99 -5.02
C GLY A 116 7.05 8.58 -4.36
N ILE A 117 7.02 8.20 -3.08
CA ILE A 117 8.20 7.77 -2.31
C ILE A 117 8.87 6.57 -2.96
N PHE A 118 8.12 5.51 -3.27
CA PHE A 118 8.70 4.30 -3.87
C PHE A 118 9.10 4.48 -5.33
N THR A 119 8.59 5.51 -6.01
CA THR A 119 9.07 5.90 -7.35
C THR A 119 10.46 6.55 -7.29
N VAL A 120 10.69 7.45 -6.32
CA VAL A 120 11.98 8.18 -6.19
C VAL A 120 13.03 7.48 -5.32
N ALA A 121 12.60 6.49 -4.54
CA ALA A 121 13.43 5.65 -3.69
C ALA A 121 13.01 4.18 -3.81
N PRO A 122 13.21 3.56 -4.99
CA PRO A 122 12.84 2.17 -5.19
C PRO A 122 13.63 1.23 -4.28
N LEU A 123 12.94 0.21 -3.78
CA LEU A 123 13.50 -0.85 -2.96
C LEU A 123 14.05 -2.00 -3.83
N PRO A 124 15.05 -2.76 -3.35
CA PRO A 124 15.73 -2.61 -2.05
C PRO A 124 16.88 -1.59 -2.06
N GLU A 125 17.34 -1.15 -3.25
CA GLU A 125 18.56 -0.36 -3.43
C GLU A 125 18.57 0.96 -2.64
N HIS A 126 17.39 1.58 -2.45
CA HIS A 126 17.23 2.83 -1.72
C HIS A 126 16.49 2.71 -0.40
N ALA A 127 16.55 1.55 0.28
CA ALA A 127 15.87 1.30 1.55
C ALA A 127 16.06 2.39 2.60
N ALA A 128 17.31 2.85 2.81
CA ALA A 128 17.58 3.92 3.77
C ALA A 128 16.94 5.27 3.39
N ARG A 129 16.78 5.55 2.09
CA ARG A 129 16.09 6.77 1.63
C ARG A 129 14.57 6.62 1.78
N ALA A 130 14.02 5.47 1.38
CA ALA A 130 12.60 5.17 1.54
C ALA A 130 12.17 5.27 3.01
N ASP A 131 12.90 4.65 3.94
CA ASP A 131 12.61 4.74 5.39
C ASP A 131 12.62 6.18 5.89
N ARG A 132 13.61 7.00 5.49
CA ARG A 132 13.62 8.43 5.85
C ARG A 132 12.40 9.19 5.31
N LEU A 133 12.00 8.93 4.06
CA LEU A 133 10.85 9.59 3.46
C LEU A 133 9.53 9.16 4.12
N LEU A 134 9.37 7.88 4.46
CA LEU A 134 8.22 7.39 5.22
C LEU A 134 8.18 8.01 6.62
N ASN A 135 9.33 8.15 7.28
CA ASN A 135 9.41 8.83 8.57
C ASN A 135 9.02 10.31 8.43
N ILE A 136 9.47 11.03 7.40
CA ILE A 136 9.07 12.41 7.15
C ILE A 136 7.55 12.52 6.94
N LEU A 137 6.96 11.63 6.14
CA LEU A 137 5.52 11.54 5.96
C LEU A 137 4.82 11.36 7.32
N MET A 138 5.26 10.39 8.14
CA MET A 138 4.69 10.16 9.46
C MET A 138 4.80 11.37 10.40
N HIS A 139 5.87 12.16 10.32
CA HIS A 139 5.96 13.42 11.07
C HIS A 139 4.95 14.45 10.56
N GLY A 140 4.75 14.57 9.25
CA GLY A 140 3.76 15.46 8.64
C GLY A 140 2.30 15.09 8.93
N LEU A 141 2.04 13.83 9.26
CA LEU A 141 0.73 13.31 9.68
C LEU A 141 0.43 13.54 11.16
N ARG A 142 1.40 13.96 11.97
CA ARG A 142 1.16 14.29 13.38
C ARG A 142 0.30 15.57 13.50
N PRO A 143 -0.48 15.71 14.59
CA PRO A 143 -1.24 16.93 14.82
C PRO A 143 -0.33 18.15 14.86
N THR A 144 -0.70 19.20 14.12
CA THR A 144 -0.09 20.52 14.26
C THR A 144 -0.51 21.06 15.63
N THR A 145 0.42 21.10 16.58
CA THR A 145 0.19 21.71 17.89
C THR A 145 0.14 23.22 17.78
#